data_AF-R1DU43-F1
#
_entry.id   AF-R1DU43-F1
#
_cell.length_a   1.000
_cell.length_b   1.000
_cell.length_c   1.000
_cell.angle_alpha   90.00
_cell.angle_beta   90.00
_cell.angle_gamma   90.00
#
_symmetry.space_group_name_H-M   'P 1'
#
loop_
_entity.id
_entity.type
_entity.pdbx_description
1 polymer ?
#
loop_
_entity_poly.entity_id
_entity_poly.type
_entity_poly.pdbx_seq_one_letter_code
_entity_poly.pdbx_strand_id
1 'polypeptide(L)'
;MVRSGGSGRPYSREEICWGSFERNTGAWCPFTEQDAIEAAYQANEASIHLPACFDATVHFSEPHCFQRTPAVGSKPSGFRSVLRGEVGSVVRLHYWASSKTFRLDAPTNEPPSYVVDVKIEAAPQERPAAWQWLDLPPSALASAMDLNWHSFAPEHSEAIEQASRATMGRVEIIIGLTKYVIQNFNGAYAEQRNERTGARRSVRRGYASDAAPPAAPDDLASDFCGLCTEKFSETAHSGPPATRLLTHSPAHWPVHRLPECGHAFHHSCIQHVLTAPNAYTRKCPICRRTLARPPVAPSSSIAQGRPAPAPRPGTGGGGRVGMDPDEARRFVNPRNLGDFSSSAQDTYVGRGPSARTPSSRRWF
;
A
#
# COMPACT_ATOMS: atom_id res chain seq x y z
N MET A 1 7.68 -20.56 -42.75
CA MET A 1 6.30 -20.05 -42.64
C MET A 1 5.79 -20.33 -41.23
N VAL A 2 5.79 -19.31 -40.39
CA VAL A 2 5.30 -19.36 -39.01
C VAL A 2 3.78 -19.21 -39.07
N ARG A 3 3.04 -20.21 -38.57
CA ARG A 3 1.60 -20.06 -38.34
C ARG A 3 1.37 -19.61 -36.91
N SER A 4 1.14 -18.31 -36.78
CA SER A 4 0.51 -17.67 -35.63
C SER A 4 -0.90 -18.25 -35.45
N GLY A 5 -1.11 -18.99 -34.37
CA GLY A 5 -2.43 -19.48 -33.96
C GLY A 5 -2.78 -18.87 -32.61
N GLY A 6 -3.14 -17.58 -32.60
CA GLY A 6 -3.79 -16.96 -31.46
C GLY A 6 -5.19 -17.54 -31.32
N SER A 7 -5.32 -18.60 -30.51
CA SER A 7 -6.63 -19.08 -30.09
C SER A 7 -7.14 -18.15 -28.98
N GLY A 8 -7.74 -17.03 -29.37
CA GLY A 8 -8.71 -16.37 -28.52
C GLY A 8 -9.83 -17.39 -28.28
N ARG A 9 -9.86 -18.00 -27.09
CA ARG A 9 -10.99 -18.82 -26.68
C ARG A 9 -12.21 -17.89 -26.64
N PRO A 10 -13.28 -18.16 -27.41
CA PRO A 10 -14.55 -17.49 -27.17
C PRO A 10 -14.99 -17.85 -25.74
N TYR A 11 -15.33 -16.84 -24.94
CA TYR A 11 -15.87 -17.03 -23.59
C TYR A 11 -17.11 -17.92 -23.67
N SER A 12 -16.98 -19.20 -23.30
CA SER A 12 -18.11 -20.08 -23.07
C SER A 12 -18.80 -19.65 -21.78
N ARG A 13 -20.13 -19.59 -21.83
CA ARG A 13 -21.04 -18.93 -20.90
C ARG A 13 -21.18 -19.58 -19.51
N GLU A 14 -20.20 -20.32 -19.00
CA GLU A 14 -20.34 -21.08 -17.73
C GLU A 14 -19.02 -21.15 -16.95
N GLU A 15 -18.36 -20.01 -16.74
CA GLU A 15 -17.27 -19.97 -15.76
C GLU A 15 -17.86 -19.62 -14.39
N ILE A 16 -17.83 -20.58 -13.47
CA ILE A 16 -18.18 -20.36 -12.06
C ILE A 16 -17.01 -19.67 -11.38
N CYS A 17 -17.29 -18.64 -10.59
CA CYS A 17 -16.31 -17.95 -9.78
C CYS A 17 -16.79 -17.85 -8.33
N TRP A 18 -15.95 -18.30 -7.42
CA TRP A 18 -16.07 -18.09 -5.99
C TRP A 18 -15.47 -16.76 -5.58
N GLY A 19 -16.14 -16.06 -4.69
CA GLY A 19 -15.62 -14.80 -4.16
C GLY A 19 -16.40 -14.31 -2.97
N SER A 20 -15.83 -13.30 -2.33
CA SER A 20 -16.46 -12.56 -1.25
C SER A 20 -16.69 -11.11 -1.65
N PHE A 21 -17.34 -10.35 -0.77
CA PHE A 21 -17.55 -8.92 -0.98
C PHE A 21 -16.78 -8.10 0.04
N GLU A 22 -16.16 -7.02 -0.41
CA GLU A 22 -15.48 -6.08 0.45
C GLU A 22 -16.48 -5.42 1.41
N ARG A 23 -16.10 -5.37 2.69
CA ARG A 23 -16.99 -5.00 3.80
C ARG A 23 -17.60 -3.61 3.63
N ASN A 24 -16.78 -2.65 3.21
CA ASN A 24 -17.13 -1.23 3.23
C ASN A 24 -17.68 -0.73 1.89
N THR A 25 -17.30 -1.39 0.79
CA THR A 25 -17.63 -0.96 -0.59
C THR A 25 -18.56 -1.91 -1.30
N GLY A 26 -18.68 -3.16 -0.84
CA GLY A 26 -19.39 -4.23 -1.54
C GLY A 26 -18.65 -4.75 -2.77
N ALA A 27 -17.41 -4.32 -3.01
CA ALA A 27 -16.65 -4.72 -4.20
C ALA A 27 -16.44 -6.24 -4.26
N TRP A 28 -16.64 -6.82 -5.44
CA TRP A 28 -16.37 -8.23 -5.69
C TRP A 28 -14.89 -8.55 -5.51
N CYS A 29 -14.60 -9.56 -4.70
CA CYS A 29 -13.26 -10.02 -4.37
C CYS A 29 -13.17 -11.53 -4.67
N PRO A 30 -12.84 -11.92 -5.91
CA PRO A 30 -12.72 -13.32 -6.27
C PRO A 30 -11.55 -13.96 -5.49
N PHE A 31 -11.75 -15.21 -5.04
CA PHE A 31 -10.67 -15.98 -4.42
C PHE A 31 -9.64 -16.39 -5.46
N THR A 32 -8.41 -16.70 -5.04
CA THR A 32 -7.44 -17.31 -5.96
C THR A 32 -7.56 -18.83 -5.98
N GLU A 33 -8.00 -19.43 -4.89
CA GLU A 33 -8.11 -20.87 -4.66
C GLU A 33 -9.43 -21.43 -5.21
N GLN A 34 -9.84 -21.00 -6.41
CA GLN A 34 -11.12 -21.35 -7.05
C GLN A 34 -11.37 -22.87 -7.05
N ASP A 35 -10.40 -23.63 -7.55
CA ASP A 35 -10.52 -25.08 -7.72
C ASP A 35 -10.63 -25.81 -6.38
N ALA A 36 -9.90 -25.35 -5.35
CA ALA A 36 -9.92 -25.97 -4.03
C ALA A 36 -11.28 -25.73 -3.33
N ILE A 37 -11.82 -24.52 -3.45
CA ILE A 37 -13.13 -24.18 -2.88
C ILE A 37 -14.23 -24.97 -3.59
N GLU A 38 -14.22 -25.01 -4.92
CA GLU A 38 -15.20 -25.77 -5.70
C GLU A 38 -15.12 -27.27 -5.39
N ALA A 39 -13.91 -27.84 -5.29
CA ALA A 39 -13.73 -29.25 -4.95
C ALA A 39 -14.29 -29.60 -3.56
N ALA A 40 -14.00 -28.78 -2.54
CA ALA A 40 -14.52 -28.98 -1.19
C ALA A 40 -16.05 -28.85 -1.13
N TYR A 41 -16.62 -27.89 -1.88
CA TYR A 41 -18.06 -27.72 -2.01
C TYR A 41 -18.72 -28.94 -2.68
N GLN A 42 -18.19 -29.41 -3.80
CA GLN A 42 -18.70 -30.61 -4.51
C GLN A 42 -18.56 -31.89 -3.69
N ALA A 43 -17.57 -31.95 -2.79
CA ALA A 43 -17.39 -33.04 -1.83
C ALA A 43 -18.38 -32.98 -0.65
N ASN A 44 -19.27 -31.98 -0.59
CA ASN A 44 -20.18 -31.71 0.53
C ASN A 44 -19.45 -31.54 1.88
N GLU A 45 -18.25 -30.96 1.86
CA GLU A 45 -17.60 -30.55 3.10
C GLU A 45 -18.39 -29.41 3.77
N ALA A 46 -18.25 -29.24 5.09
CA ALA A 46 -18.91 -28.14 5.80
C ALA A 46 -18.16 -26.80 5.63
N SER A 47 -16.85 -26.84 5.39
CA SER A 47 -16.00 -25.67 5.27
C SER A 47 -14.62 -25.99 4.72
N ILE A 48 -13.95 -24.99 4.14
CA ILE A 48 -12.54 -25.04 3.73
C ILE A 48 -11.73 -23.91 4.40
N HIS A 49 -10.51 -24.21 4.81
CA HIS A 49 -9.56 -23.24 5.35
C HIS A 49 -8.63 -22.69 4.25
N LEU A 50 -8.54 -21.37 4.17
CA LEU A 50 -7.81 -20.59 3.16
C LEU A 50 -6.72 -19.74 3.82
N PRO A 51 -5.50 -20.29 4.03
CA PRO A 51 -4.42 -19.59 4.72
C PRO A 51 -3.87 -18.38 3.97
N ALA A 52 -4.10 -18.25 2.65
CA ALA A 52 -3.66 -17.07 1.89
C ALA A 52 -4.69 -15.93 1.90
N CYS A 53 -5.95 -16.26 2.18
CA CYS A 53 -7.03 -15.30 2.31
C CYS A 53 -7.18 -14.85 3.78
N PHE A 54 -6.08 -14.39 4.39
CA PHE A 54 -6.06 -13.90 5.78
C PHE A 54 -6.50 -14.94 6.84
N ASP A 55 -6.10 -16.20 6.67
CA ASP A 55 -6.58 -17.36 7.44
C ASP A 55 -8.10 -17.45 7.51
N ALA A 56 -8.73 -17.27 6.36
CA ALA A 56 -10.16 -17.38 6.28
C ALA A 56 -10.63 -18.83 6.36
N THR A 57 -11.79 -19.05 6.94
CA THR A 57 -12.58 -20.26 6.74
C THR A 57 -13.82 -19.90 5.96
N VAL A 58 -14.00 -20.52 4.79
CA VAL A 58 -15.24 -20.45 4.02
C VAL A 58 -16.14 -21.58 4.48
N HIS A 59 -17.34 -21.24 4.92
CA HIS A 59 -18.37 -22.18 5.37
C HIS A 59 -19.42 -22.33 4.27
N PHE A 60 -19.70 -23.58 3.92
CA PHE A 60 -20.69 -23.95 2.92
C PHE A 60 -22.03 -24.14 3.65
N SER A 61 -22.87 -23.11 3.60
CA SER A 61 -24.20 -23.11 4.24
C SER A 61 -25.24 -22.64 3.26
N GLU A 62 -26.44 -23.20 3.35
CA GLU A 62 -27.62 -22.64 2.69
C GLU A 62 -28.31 -21.61 3.61
N PRO A 63 -28.96 -20.57 3.04
CA PRO A 63 -29.03 -20.23 1.61
C PRO A 63 -27.77 -19.51 1.08
N HIS A 64 -26.86 -19.10 1.97
CA HIS A 64 -25.66 -18.33 1.59
C HIS A 64 -24.41 -18.83 2.31
N CYS A 65 -23.36 -19.06 1.52
CA CYS A 65 -22.03 -19.32 2.05
C CYS A 65 -21.47 -18.05 2.72
N PHE A 66 -20.57 -18.23 3.68
CA PHE A 66 -19.92 -17.12 4.34
C PHE A 66 -18.49 -17.42 4.71
N GLN A 67 -17.70 -16.36 4.84
CA GLN A 67 -16.31 -16.40 5.25
C GLN A 67 -16.20 -15.85 6.67
N ARG A 68 -15.38 -16.49 7.50
CA ARG A 68 -14.92 -15.95 8.78
C ARG A 68 -13.40 -15.83 8.78
N THR A 69 -12.88 -14.78 9.40
CA THR A 69 -11.44 -14.68 9.70
C THR A 69 -11.25 -14.55 11.21
N PRO A 70 -10.19 -15.13 11.79
CA PRO A 70 -9.92 -15.01 13.22
C PRO A 70 -9.65 -13.55 13.62
N ALA A 71 -9.83 -13.26 14.91
CA ALA A 71 -9.40 -12.00 15.49
C ALA A 71 -7.87 -11.97 15.60
N VAL A 72 -7.25 -10.82 15.36
CA VAL A 72 -5.79 -10.65 15.39
C VAL A 72 -5.43 -9.38 16.13
N GLY A 73 -4.88 -9.54 17.34
CA GLY A 73 -4.58 -8.41 18.22
C GLY A 73 -5.84 -7.59 18.51
N SER A 74 -5.83 -6.31 18.15
CA SER A 74 -6.99 -5.41 18.29
C SER A 74 -8.00 -5.51 17.14
N LYS A 75 -7.70 -6.24 16.06
CA LYS A 75 -8.62 -6.44 14.94
C LYS A 75 -9.63 -7.54 15.31
N PRO A 76 -10.94 -7.25 15.35
CA PRO A 76 -11.96 -8.25 15.65
C PRO A 76 -12.03 -9.31 14.53
N SER A 77 -12.70 -10.43 14.82
CA SER A 77 -12.98 -11.43 13.80
C SER A 77 -13.81 -10.85 12.65
N GLY A 78 -13.53 -11.33 11.45
CA GLY A 78 -14.19 -10.88 10.22
C GLY A 78 -15.37 -11.77 9.85
N PHE A 79 -16.33 -11.19 9.15
CA PHE A 79 -17.42 -11.90 8.49
C PHE A 79 -17.64 -11.29 7.10
N ARG A 80 -17.81 -12.14 6.08
CA ARG A 80 -18.19 -11.72 4.72
C ARG A 80 -19.15 -12.73 4.10
N SER A 81 -20.11 -12.24 3.32
CA SER A 81 -20.88 -13.12 2.43
C SER A 81 -19.96 -13.68 1.34
N VAL A 82 -20.16 -14.95 1.00
CA VAL A 82 -19.46 -15.66 -0.07
C VAL A 82 -20.48 -16.13 -1.10
N LEU A 83 -20.11 -16.00 -2.37
CA LEU A 83 -20.94 -16.43 -3.49
C LEU A 83 -20.16 -17.39 -4.39
N ARG A 84 -20.84 -18.45 -4.80
CA ARG A 84 -20.52 -19.23 -6.00
C ARG A 84 -21.35 -18.66 -7.16
N GLY A 85 -20.78 -17.74 -7.92
CA GLY A 85 -21.49 -16.97 -8.93
C GLY A 85 -21.07 -17.32 -10.35
N GLU A 86 -21.97 -17.14 -11.31
CA GLU A 86 -21.62 -17.20 -12.74
C GLU A 86 -20.93 -15.90 -13.15
N VAL A 87 -19.78 -15.98 -13.82
CA VAL A 87 -19.07 -14.80 -14.33
C VAL A 87 -19.97 -14.03 -15.30
N GLY A 88 -20.06 -12.71 -15.10
CA GLY A 88 -20.90 -11.80 -15.86
C GLY A 88 -22.30 -11.60 -15.27
N SER A 89 -22.73 -12.43 -14.33
CA SER A 89 -23.98 -12.22 -13.59
C SER A 89 -23.89 -10.98 -12.69
N VAL A 90 -25.06 -10.46 -12.30
CA VAL A 90 -25.16 -9.32 -11.38
C VAL A 90 -25.94 -9.79 -10.16
N VAL A 91 -25.40 -9.49 -8.98
CA VAL A 91 -26.02 -9.82 -7.70
C VAL A 91 -26.27 -8.58 -6.88
N ARG A 92 -27.33 -8.60 -6.08
CA ARG A 92 -27.69 -7.51 -5.18
C ARG A 92 -27.11 -7.73 -3.79
N LEU A 93 -26.42 -6.72 -3.28
CA LEU A 93 -25.97 -6.66 -1.90
C LEU A 93 -26.77 -5.64 -1.10
N HIS A 94 -26.97 -5.95 0.18
CA HIS A 94 -27.65 -5.12 1.14
C HIS A 94 -26.67 -4.66 2.22
N TYR A 95 -26.66 -3.36 2.54
CA TYR A 95 -25.86 -2.84 3.63
C TYR A 95 -26.55 -3.07 4.98
N TRP A 96 -25.83 -3.72 5.90
CA TRP A 96 -26.28 -3.93 7.27
C TRP A 96 -25.64 -2.91 8.21
N ALA A 97 -26.41 -1.91 8.64
CA ALA A 97 -25.92 -0.82 9.49
C ALA A 97 -25.39 -1.32 10.85
N SER A 98 -26.06 -2.29 11.45
CA SER A 98 -25.70 -2.90 12.74
C SER A 98 -24.29 -3.50 12.74
N SER A 99 -23.94 -4.20 11.66
CA SER A 99 -22.62 -4.82 11.46
C SER A 99 -21.66 -3.98 10.61
N LYS A 100 -22.13 -2.88 10.01
CA LYS A 100 -21.39 -2.05 9.04
C LYS A 100 -20.74 -2.89 7.91
N THR A 101 -21.53 -3.74 7.24
CA THR A 101 -21.05 -4.62 6.17
C THR A 101 -22.11 -4.84 5.10
N PHE A 102 -21.67 -5.03 3.86
CA PHE A 102 -22.52 -5.57 2.80
C PHE A 102 -22.71 -7.08 2.94
N ARG A 103 -23.91 -7.56 2.64
CA ARG A 103 -24.30 -8.98 2.67
C ARG A 103 -25.23 -9.32 1.51
N LEU A 104 -25.25 -10.60 1.13
CA LEU A 104 -26.20 -11.15 0.15
C LEU A 104 -27.63 -11.21 0.71
N ASP A 105 -27.77 -11.50 2.00
CA ASP A 105 -29.06 -11.53 2.66
C ASP A 105 -29.56 -10.13 3.04
N ALA A 106 -30.87 -9.93 2.89
CA ALA A 106 -31.52 -8.67 3.26
C ALA A 106 -31.65 -8.54 4.79
N PRO A 107 -31.50 -7.34 5.36
CA PRO A 107 -31.76 -7.09 6.77
C PRO A 107 -33.21 -7.45 7.13
N THR A 108 -33.37 -8.26 8.19
CA THR A 108 -34.67 -8.82 8.60
C THR A 108 -35.53 -7.84 9.40
N ASN A 109 -34.92 -6.89 10.13
CA ASN A 109 -35.60 -6.03 11.09
C ASN A 109 -35.54 -4.54 10.73
N GLU A 110 -34.89 -4.17 9.63
CA GLU A 110 -34.71 -2.79 9.19
C GLU A 110 -34.81 -2.74 7.66
N PRO A 111 -35.44 -1.73 7.06
CA PRO A 111 -35.39 -1.56 5.61
C PRO A 111 -33.93 -1.37 5.18
N PRO A 112 -33.47 -1.98 4.07
CA PRO A 112 -32.10 -1.84 3.63
C PRO A 112 -31.81 -0.36 3.35
N SER A 113 -30.92 0.22 4.15
CA SER A 113 -30.56 1.64 4.06
C SER A 113 -29.81 1.96 2.77
N TYR A 114 -29.17 0.95 2.17
CA TYR A 114 -28.41 1.08 0.94
C TYR A 114 -28.26 -0.30 0.26
N VAL A 115 -28.41 -0.33 -1.07
CA VAL A 115 -28.25 -1.53 -1.91
C VAL A 115 -27.30 -1.25 -3.06
N VAL A 116 -26.52 -2.25 -3.46
CA VAL A 116 -25.59 -2.17 -4.59
C VAL A 116 -25.76 -3.40 -5.46
N ASP A 117 -25.82 -3.20 -6.77
CA ASP A 117 -25.76 -4.27 -7.76
C ASP A 117 -24.30 -4.46 -8.19
N VAL A 118 -23.77 -5.66 -7.99
CA VAL A 118 -22.35 -6.00 -8.18
C VAL A 118 -22.24 -7.04 -9.28
N LYS A 119 -21.42 -6.76 -10.29
CA LYS A 119 -21.11 -7.70 -11.36
C LYS A 119 -20.06 -8.71 -10.89
N ILE A 120 -20.33 -10.00 -11.12
CA ILE A 120 -19.38 -11.07 -10.86
C ILE A 120 -18.34 -11.09 -11.98
N GLU A 121 -17.09 -10.89 -11.62
CA GLU A 121 -15.96 -10.92 -12.54
C GLU A 121 -15.13 -12.18 -12.30
N ALA A 122 -14.49 -12.69 -13.35
CA ALA A 122 -13.59 -13.84 -13.21
C ALA A 122 -12.44 -13.51 -12.24
N ALA A 123 -11.93 -14.54 -11.56
CA ALA A 123 -10.71 -14.39 -10.79
C ALA A 123 -9.56 -13.95 -11.73
N PRO A 124 -8.75 -12.95 -11.33
CA PRO A 124 -7.54 -12.61 -12.08
C PRO A 124 -6.62 -13.85 -12.14
N GLN A 125 -5.97 -14.08 -13.28
CA GLN A 125 -4.98 -15.15 -13.43
C GLN A 125 -3.92 -15.02 -12.32
N GLU A 126 -3.70 -16.12 -11.60
CA GLU A 126 -2.72 -16.34 -10.52
C GLU A 126 -2.13 -15.07 -9.90
N ARG A 127 -2.66 -14.64 -8.76
CA ARG A 127 -1.96 -13.66 -7.91
C ARG A 127 -1.07 -14.39 -6.92
N PRO A 128 0.27 -14.27 -7.01
CA PRO A 128 1.13 -14.91 -6.05
C PRO A 128 0.85 -14.36 -4.65
N ALA A 129 0.84 -15.25 -3.66
CA ALA A 129 0.81 -14.85 -2.27
C ALA A 129 2.04 -13.96 -1.96
N ALA A 130 1.81 -12.89 -1.24
CA ALA A 130 2.84 -11.95 -0.82
C ALA A 130 2.61 -11.56 0.63
N TRP A 131 3.69 -11.30 1.35
CA TRP A 131 3.59 -10.63 2.63
C TRP A 131 3.46 -9.13 2.40
N GLN A 132 2.66 -8.48 3.23
CA GLN A 132 2.33 -7.06 3.14
C GLN A 132 2.55 -6.40 4.50
N TRP A 133 2.92 -5.12 4.50
CA TRP A 133 3.07 -4.31 5.71
C TRP A 133 2.06 -3.16 5.72
N LEU A 134 1.62 -2.79 6.93
CA LEU A 134 0.65 -1.72 7.15
C LEU A 134 1.35 -0.36 7.28
N ASP A 135 0.87 0.66 6.56
CA ASP A 135 1.39 2.04 6.63
C ASP A 135 0.76 2.93 7.71
N LEU A 136 -0.18 2.37 8.46
CA LEU A 136 -0.82 2.99 9.62
C LEU A 136 -0.17 2.56 10.94
N PRO A 137 -0.25 3.39 11.99
CA PRO A 137 0.19 3.00 13.32
C PRO A 137 -0.64 1.80 13.86
N PRO A 138 -0.08 1.00 14.79
CA PRO A 138 -0.78 -0.17 15.34
C PRO A 138 -2.17 0.12 15.94
N SER A 139 -2.39 1.34 16.47
CA SER A 139 -3.68 1.77 17.01
C SER A 139 -4.79 1.88 15.96
N ALA A 140 -4.44 2.06 14.68
CA ALA A 140 -5.37 2.22 13.57
C ALA A 140 -5.58 0.92 12.76
N LEU A 141 -5.07 -0.23 13.23
CA LEU A 141 -5.19 -1.52 12.54
C LEU A 141 -6.67 -1.91 12.29
N ALA A 142 -7.56 -1.63 13.24
CA ALA A 142 -8.98 -1.98 13.10
C ALA A 142 -9.71 -1.20 12.00
N SER A 143 -9.20 -0.03 11.64
CA SER A 143 -9.71 0.83 10.56
C SER A 143 -8.93 0.70 9.25
N ALA A 144 -7.89 -0.15 9.21
CA ALA A 144 -7.05 -0.30 8.02
C ALA A 144 -7.85 -0.83 6.83
N MET A 145 -7.79 -0.10 5.71
CA MET A 145 -8.33 -0.50 4.42
C MET A 145 -7.26 -1.25 3.62
N ASP A 146 -7.65 -1.95 2.54
CA ASP A 146 -6.67 -2.69 1.73
C ASP A 146 -5.61 -1.79 1.08
N LEU A 147 -5.92 -0.52 0.82
CA LEU A 147 -4.97 0.48 0.31
C LEU A 147 -3.85 0.84 1.31
N ASN A 148 -4.04 0.55 2.59
CA ASN A 148 -3.01 0.77 3.63
C ASN A 148 -1.96 -0.35 3.68
N TRP A 149 -2.16 -1.44 2.91
CA TRP A 149 -1.29 -2.59 2.92
C TRP A 149 -0.42 -2.65 1.67
N HIS A 150 0.89 -2.69 1.89
CA HIS A 150 1.87 -2.64 0.81
C HIS A 150 2.64 -3.95 0.77
N SER A 151 2.70 -4.58 -0.40
CA SER A 151 3.49 -5.81 -0.57
C SER A 151 4.95 -5.55 -0.23
N PHE A 152 5.62 -6.53 0.38
CA PHE A 152 7.08 -6.62 0.45
C PHE A 152 7.65 -6.95 -0.93
N ALA A 153 8.96 -6.77 -1.12
CA ALA A 153 9.61 -7.28 -2.34
C ALA A 153 9.57 -8.82 -2.32
N PRO A 154 9.57 -9.51 -3.48
CA PRO A 154 9.41 -10.96 -3.49
C PRO A 154 10.44 -11.73 -2.67
N GLU A 155 11.71 -11.31 -2.69
CA GLU A 155 12.78 -11.90 -1.89
C GLU A 155 12.52 -11.79 -0.38
N HIS A 156 11.94 -10.67 0.06
CA HIS A 156 11.56 -10.49 1.46
C HIS A 156 10.30 -11.31 1.79
N SER A 157 9.32 -11.34 0.88
CA SER A 157 8.10 -12.13 1.08
C SER A 157 8.42 -13.62 1.20
N GLU A 158 9.35 -14.13 0.39
CA GLU A 158 9.79 -15.52 0.44
C GLU A 158 10.49 -15.84 1.77
N ALA A 159 11.40 -14.98 2.22
CA ALA A 159 12.07 -15.16 3.51
C ALA A 159 11.07 -15.15 4.69
N ILE A 160 10.05 -14.28 4.64
CA ILE A 160 8.99 -14.21 5.65
C ILE A 160 8.13 -15.47 5.61
N GLU A 161 7.76 -15.97 4.43
CA GLU A 161 6.98 -17.20 4.26
C GLU A 161 7.72 -18.43 4.79
N GLN A 162 9.04 -18.52 4.56
CA GLN A 162 9.85 -19.60 5.13
C GLN A 162 9.86 -19.54 6.66
N ALA A 163 10.00 -18.33 7.22
CA ALA A 163 10.02 -18.14 8.66
C ALA A 163 8.66 -18.34 9.34
N SER A 164 7.54 -18.01 8.67
CA SER A 164 6.20 -18.24 9.21
C SER A 164 5.88 -19.72 9.38
N ARG A 165 6.54 -20.58 8.60
CA ARG A 165 6.43 -22.04 8.68
C ARG A 165 7.44 -22.67 9.66
N ALA A 166 8.45 -21.91 10.08
CA ALA A 166 9.50 -22.40 10.96
C ALA A 166 9.12 -22.30 12.43
N THR A 167 9.56 -23.26 13.25
CA THR A 167 9.23 -23.36 14.68
C THR A 167 9.66 -22.13 15.48
N MET A 168 10.73 -21.44 15.09
CA MET A 168 11.19 -20.22 15.77
C MET A 168 10.40 -18.96 15.38
N GLY A 169 9.67 -18.97 14.26
CA GLY A 169 8.78 -17.87 13.87
C GLY A 169 9.42 -16.48 13.90
N ARG A 170 10.64 -16.33 13.36
CA ARG A 170 11.37 -15.05 13.31
C ARG A 170 12.26 -14.97 12.07
N VAL A 171 12.29 -13.80 11.43
CA VAL A 171 13.24 -13.50 10.34
C VAL A 171 13.73 -12.08 10.42
N GLU A 172 15.00 -11.88 10.08
CA GLU A 172 15.60 -10.56 9.92
C GLU A 172 15.62 -10.20 8.44
N ILE A 173 15.11 -9.02 8.11
CA ILE A 173 15.11 -8.47 6.75
C ILE A 173 15.76 -7.09 6.76
N ILE A 174 16.48 -6.78 5.69
CA ILE A 174 17.16 -5.49 5.52
C ILE A 174 16.49 -4.76 4.37
N ILE A 175 15.79 -3.67 4.67
CA ILE A 175 15.17 -2.81 3.66
C ILE A 175 15.95 -1.50 3.65
N GLY A 176 16.81 -1.37 2.65
CA GLY A 176 17.75 -0.27 2.57
C GLY A 176 18.81 -0.29 3.65
N LEU A 177 18.84 0.78 4.43
CA LEU A 177 19.76 0.90 5.57
C LEU A 177 19.12 0.45 6.89
N THR A 178 17.86 0.01 6.86
CA THR A 178 17.12 -0.32 8.08
C THR A 178 16.94 -1.82 8.21
N LYS A 179 17.33 -2.34 9.37
CA LYS A 179 17.14 -3.74 9.75
C LYS A 179 15.83 -3.89 10.50
N TYR A 180 15.01 -4.82 10.04
CA TYR A 180 13.76 -5.18 10.67
C TYR A 180 13.77 -6.64 11.08
N VAL A 181 13.01 -6.93 12.13
CA VAL A 181 12.67 -8.28 12.56
C VAL A 181 11.18 -8.48 12.28
N ILE A 182 10.84 -9.53 11.55
CA ILE A 182 9.46 -10.05 11.48
C ILE A 182 9.35 -11.19 12.48
N GLN A 183 8.37 -11.12 13.37
CA GLN A 183 8.19 -12.08 14.47
C GLN A 183 6.72 -12.09 14.92
N ASN A 184 6.41 -12.87 15.96
CA ASN A 184 5.06 -12.99 16.52
C ASN A 184 4.05 -13.44 15.46
N PHE A 185 4.41 -14.43 14.65
CA PHE A 185 3.51 -15.00 13.65
C PHE A 185 2.29 -15.60 14.35
N ASN A 186 1.11 -15.25 13.86
CA ASN A 186 -0.17 -15.79 14.24
C ASN A 186 -0.94 -16.03 12.93
N GLY A 187 -0.71 -17.21 12.36
CA GLY A 187 -1.17 -17.57 11.02
C GLY A 187 -0.65 -16.62 9.93
N ALA A 188 -1.55 -16.03 9.16
CA ALA A 188 -1.38 -15.04 8.12
C ALA A 188 -1.03 -13.65 8.64
N TYR A 189 -0.72 -13.46 9.93
CA TYR A 189 -0.35 -12.17 10.49
C TYR A 189 0.95 -12.26 11.28
N ALA A 190 1.68 -11.15 11.33
CA ALA A 190 2.93 -11.01 12.08
C ALA A 190 3.15 -9.55 12.49
N GLU A 191 4.21 -9.31 13.25
CA GLU A 191 4.69 -7.98 13.59
C GLU A 191 6.04 -7.71 12.93
N GLN A 192 6.18 -6.56 12.28
CA GLN A 192 7.48 -6.01 11.94
C GLN A 192 7.95 -5.06 13.03
N ARG A 193 9.18 -5.23 13.50
CA ARG A 193 9.88 -4.33 14.41
C ARG A 193 11.14 -3.77 13.78
N ASN A 194 11.30 -2.45 13.81
CA ASN A 194 12.56 -1.78 13.49
C ASN A 194 13.56 -2.02 14.64
N GLU A 195 14.72 -2.62 14.37
CA GLU A 195 15.68 -2.94 15.43
C GLU A 195 16.31 -1.71 16.07
N ARG A 196 16.53 -0.64 15.30
CA ARG A 196 17.15 0.60 15.79
C ARG A 196 16.20 1.37 16.70
N THR A 197 14.94 1.51 16.28
CA THR A 197 13.99 2.44 16.92
C THR A 197 13.01 1.75 17.84
N GLY A 198 12.85 0.43 17.70
CA GLY A 198 11.81 -0.34 18.37
C GLY A 198 10.40 -0.09 17.84
N ALA A 199 10.23 0.78 16.84
CA ALA A 199 8.95 1.04 16.20
C ALA A 199 8.39 -0.22 15.53
N ARG A 200 7.07 -0.37 15.59
CA ARG A 200 6.36 -1.59 15.20
C ARG A 200 5.24 -1.28 14.22
N ARG A 201 4.97 -2.21 13.31
CA ARG A 201 3.77 -2.23 12.47
C ARG A 201 3.31 -3.64 12.18
N SER A 202 2.03 -3.75 11.83
CA SER A 202 1.43 -5.02 11.47
C SER A 202 1.88 -5.48 10.09
N VAL A 203 2.03 -6.79 9.96
CA VAL A 203 2.34 -7.50 8.72
C VAL A 203 1.27 -8.57 8.50
N ARG A 204 0.87 -8.79 7.25
CA ARG A 204 -0.10 -9.84 6.89
C ARG A 204 0.32 -10.57 5.62
N ARG A 205 -0.10 -11.82 5.50
CA ARG A 205 -0.10 -12.61 4.27
C ARG A 205 -1.36 -12.26 3.49
N GLY A 206 -1.21 -12.00 2.21
CA GLY A 206 -2.30 -11.71 1.29
C GLY A 206 -1.85 -11.94 -0.14
N TYR A 207 -2.57 -11.37 -1.10
CA TYR A 207 -2.17 -11.43 -2.50
C TYR A 207 -1.29 -10.24 -2.87
N ALA A 208 -0.36 -10.43 -3.82
CA ALA A 208 0.36 -9.32 -4.41
C ALA A 208 -0.65 -8.31 -5.00
N SER A 209 -0.48 -7.03 -4.65
CA SER A 209 -1.26 -5.97 -5.30
C SER A 209 -0.57 -5.60 -6.61
N ASP A 210 -1.21 -5.87 -7.74
CA ASP A 210 -0.81 -5.31 -9.05
C ASP A 210 -1.20 -3.83 -9.17
N ALA A 211 -2.16 -3.39 -8.35
CA ALA A 211 -2.62 -2.02 -8.34
C ALA A 211 -1.56 -1.15 -7.68
N ALA A 212 -0.96 -0.25 -8.46
CA ALA A 212 -0.40 0.96 -7.90
C ALA A 212 -1.55 1.66 -7.15
N PRO A 213 -1.46 1.87 -5.83
CA PRO A 213 -2.48 2.67 -5.15
C PRO A 213 -2.62 4.02 -5.89
N PRO A 214 -3.85 4.57 -5.94
CA PRO A 214 -4.03 5.94 -6.43
C PRO A 214 -2.99 6.82 -5.73
N ALA A 215 -2.42 7.79 -6.46
CA ALA A 215 -1.55 8.78 -5.84
C ALA A 215 -2.25 9.24 -4.57
N ALA A 216 -1.58 9.12 -3.42
CA ALA A 216 -2.19 9.51 -2.16
C ALA A 216 -2.76 10.92 -2.36
N PRO A 217 -4.07 11.15 -2.12
CA PRO A 217 -4.58 12.51 -2.04
C PRO A 217 -3.65 13.29 -1.10
N ASP A 218 -3.35 14.55 -1.41
CA ASP A 218 -2.42 15.35 -0.61
C ASP A 218 -2.78 15.34 0.91
N ASP A 219 -4.06 15.09 1.24
CA ASP A 219 -4.61 14.98 2.59
C ASP A 219 -4.37 13.62 3.31
N LEU A 220 -3.86 12.58 2.62
CA LEU A 220 -3.45 11.29 3.22
C LEU A 220 -1.93 11.12 3.27
N ALA A 221 -1.17 12.22 3.16
CA ALA A 221 0.26 12.21 3.39
C ALA A 221 0.54 11.66 4.81
N SER A 222 1.05 10.42 4.88
CA SER A 222 1.50 9.86 6.14
C SER A 222 2.55 10.78 6.75
N ASP A 223 2.38 11.18 8.01
CA ASP A 223 3.39 11.92 8.79
C ASP A 223 4.64 11.07 9.09
N PHE A 224 4.62 9.79 8.69
CA PHE A 224 5.66 8.81 8.96
C PHE A 224 6.41 8.40 7.69
N CYS A 225 7.71 8.18 7.85
CA CYS A 225 8.53 7.57 6.81
C CYS A 225 8.13 6.09 6.62
N GLY A 226 7.59 5.73 5.44
CA GLY A 226 7.18 4.35 5.12
C GLY A 226 8.32 3.32 5.18
N LEU A 227 9.58 3.77 5.18
CA LEU A 227 10.73 2.92 5.48
C LEU A 227 10.92 2.83 7.00
N CYS A 228 11.57 3.79 7.64
CA CYS A 228 12.01 3.66 9.04
C CYS A 228 10.89 3.74 10.10
N THR A 229 9.63 3.98 9.73
CA THR A 229 8.45 4.11 10.60
C THR A 229 8.51 5.24 11.63
N GLU A 230 9.46 6.18 11.51
CA GLU A 230 9.54 7.36 12.37
C GLU A 230 8.74 8.51 11.75
N LYS A 231 8.18 9.40 12.59
CA LYS A 231 7.58 10.64 12.10
C LYS A 231 8.64 11.54 11.48
N PHE A 232 8.28 12.24 10.41
CA PHE A 232 9.14 13.26 9.81
C PHE A 232 9.48 14.40 10.78
N SER A 233 8.60 14.68 11.75
CA SER A 233 8.80 15.69 12.78
C SER A 233 9.71 15.24 13.94
N GLU A 234 9.92 13.94 14.15
CA GLU A 234 10.59 13.40 15.34
C GLU A 234 12.04 12.93 15.07
N THR A 235 12.50 12.91 13.81
CA THR A 235 13.86 12.51 13.43
C THR A 235 14.90 13.61 13.65
N ALA A 236 15.13 13.96 14.91
CA ALA A 236 16.32 14.68 15.37
C ALA A 236 17.20 13.75 16.21
N HIS A 237 18.34 13.35 15.64
CA HIS A 237 19.53 12.83 16.33
C HIS A 237 19.31 11.79 17.45
N SER A 238 19.07 10.52 17.10
CA SER A 238 19.38 9.39 17.98
C SER A 238 20.85 8.96 17.79
N GLY A 239 21.77 9.78 18.30
CA GLY A 239 23.20 9.46 18.44
C GLY A 239 23.75 10.06 19.74
N PRO A 240 24.76 9.44 20.39
CA PRO A 240 25.29 9.94 21.67
C PRO A 240 26.01 11.29 21.50
N PRO A 241 26.14 12.11 22.57
CA PRO A 241 26.44 13.53 22.45
C PRO A 241 27.93 13.75 22.18
N ALA A 242 28.26 14.24 20.98
CA ALA A 242 29.52 14.94 20.75
C ALA A 242 29.25 16.45 20.74
N THR A 243 29.54 17.05 21.90
CA THR A 243 30.04 18.41 22.13
C THR A 243 29.56 19.56 21.22
N ARG A 244 28.82 20.49 21.85
CA ARG A 244 28.33 21.79 21.38
C ARG A 244 29.31 22.58 20.49
N LEU A 245 28.79 23.23 19.43
CA LEU A 245 28.61 24.69 19.36
C LEU A 245 27.97 25.16 18.03
N LEU A 246 27.14 26.21 18.16
CA LEU A 246 26.54 27.10 17.14
C LEU A 246 25.23 26.63 16.44
N THR A 247 24.12 27.04 17.08
CA THR A 247 22.95 27.71 16.48
C THR A 247 22.68 27.49 14.98
N HIS A 248 21.69 26.66 14.65
CA HIS A 248 20.47 27.00 13.88
C HIS A 248 19.59 25.76 13.66
N SER A 249 18.33 25.85 14.12
CA SER A 249 17.15 25.01 13.82
C SER A 249 17.20 23.50 14.14
N PRO A 250 16.06 22.90 14.54
CA PRO A 250 15.98 21.47 14.87
C PRO A 250 16.32 20.67 13.61
N ALA A 251 17.35 19.84 13.71
CA ALA A 251 17.87 19.05 12.62
C ALA A 251 16.92 17.88 12.30
N HIS A 252 15.86 18.19 11.55
CA HIS A 252 14.99 17.20 10.91
C HIS A 252 15.73 16.58 9.72
N TRP A 253 15.66 15.25 9.58
CA TRP A 253 16.20 14.58 8.40
C TRP A 253 15.47 15.09 7.14
N PRO A 254 16.16 15.46 6.05
CA PRO A 254 15.51 15.95 4.85
C PRO A 254 14.48 14.93 4.35
N VAL A 255 13.27 15.40 4.05
CA VAL A 255 12.20 14.56 3.50
C VAL A 255 12.26 14.64 1.98
N HIS A 256 12.29 13.49 1.32
CA HIS A 256 12.25 13.35 -0.12
C HIS A 256 10.87 12.82 -0.53
N ARG A 257 10.15 13.60 -1.35
CA ARG A 257 8.88 13.20 -1.97
C ARG A 257 9.16 12.69 -3.38
N LEU A 258 8.71 11.47 -3.67
CA LEU A 258 8.88 10.87 -4.99
C LEU A 258 7.98 11.59 -6.00
N PRO A 259 8.52 12.20 -7.06
CA PRO A 259 7.76 13.02 -7.98
C PRO A 259 6.70 12.21 -8.75
N GLU A 260 6.93 10.91 -8.96
CA GLU A 260 6.02 10.07 -9.72
C GLU A 260 4.77 9.68 -8.94
N CYS A 261 4.79 9.70 -7.60
CA CYS A 261 3.69 9.19 -6.78
C CYS A 261 3.37 9.97 -5.50
N GLY A 262 4.10 11.05 -5.18
CA GLY A 262 3.86 11.89 -4.01
C GLY A 262 4.33 11.32 -2.66
N HIS A 263 4.59 10.00 -2.57
CA HIS A 263 5.05 9.34 -1.35
C HIS A 263 6.35 9.95 -0.79
N ALA A 264 6.37 10.17 0.52
CA ALA A 264 7.45 10.80 1.26
C ALA A 264 8.30 9.79 2.04
N PHE A 265 9.61 10.04 2.12
CA PHE A 265 10.56 9.26 2.90
C PHE A 265 11.66 10.17 3.43
N HIS A 266 12.36 9.79 4.50
CA HIS A 266 13.64 10.43 4.80
C HIS A 266 14.62 10.20 3.63
N HIS A 267 15.36 11.23 3.25
CA HIS A 267 16.26 11.22 2.10
C HIS A 267 17.26 10.06 2.17
N SER A 268 17.89 9.88 3.33
CA SER A 268 18.82 8.77 3.61
C SER A 268 18.14 7.40 3.56
N CYS A 269 16.88 7.28 3.98
CA CYS A 269 16.14 6.03 3.91
C CYS A 269 15.91 5.61 2.45
N ILE A 270 15.49 6.53 1.57
CA ILE A 270 15.10 6.21 0.19
C ILE A 270 16.26 6.18 -0.80
N GLN A 271 17.43 6.75 -0.44
CA GLN A 271 18.58 6.90 -1.34
C GLN A 271 18.99 5.60 -2.04
N HIS A 272 19.06 4.48 -1.32
CA HIS A 272 19.43 3.18 -1.90
C HIS A 272 18.44 2.69 -2.97
N VAL A 273 17.14 3.01 -2.85
CA VAL A 273 16.13 2.69 -3.86
C VAL A 273 16.38 3.53 -5.10
N LEU A 274 16.60 4.84 -4.91
CA LEU A 274 16.85 5.78 -6.01
C LEU A 274 18.12 5.45 -6.80
N THR A 275 19.17 4.99 -6.10
CA THR A 275 20.46 4.63 -6.71
C THR A 275 20.52 3.18 -7.19
N ALA A 276 19.52 2.34 -6.90
CA ALA A 276 19.51 0.94 -7.28
C ALA A 276 19.66 0.79 -8.81
N PRO A 277 20.55 -0.08 -9.33
CA PRO A 277 20.90 -0.12 -10.75
C PRO A 277 19.78 -0.69 -11.63
N ASN A 278 18.97 -1.60 -11.08
CA ASN A 278 17.92 -2.30 -11.82
C ASN A 278 16.55 -1.62 -11.64
N ALA A 279 15.75 -1.59 -12.70
CA ALA A 279 14.40 -1.00 -12.68
C ALA A 279 13.41 -1.80 -11.82
N TYR A 280 13.75 -3.06 -11.51
CA TYR A 280 12.92 -3.93 -10.69
C TYR A 280 12.89 -3.51 -9.21
N THR A 281 14.04 -3.08 -8.69
CA THR A 281 14.22 -2.61 -7.30
C THR A 281 14.05 -1.10 -7.18
N ARG A 282 14.22 -0.35 -8.27
CA ARG A 282 13.93 1.10 -8.31
C ARG A 282 12.42 1.36 -8.44
N LYS A 283 11.69 0.97 -7.40
CA LYS A 283 10.24 1.16 -7.28
C LYS A 283 9.93 1.84 -5.96
N CYS A 284 8.88 2.67 -5.93
CA CYS A 284 8.38 3.24 -4.68
C CYS A 284 8.11 2.11 -3.66
N PRO A 285 8.68 2.17 -2.44
CA PRO A 285 8.43 1.13 -1.42
C PRO A 285 6.96 1.00 -0.99
N ILE A 286 6.17 2.06 -1.18
CA ILE A 286 4.74 2.10 -0.89
C ILE A 286 3.98 1.61 -2.11
N CYS A 287 3.86 2.42 -3.16
CA CYS A 287 2.99 2.11 -4.29
C CYS A 287 3.57 1.24 -5.40
N ARG A 288 4.83 0.81 -5.27
CA ARG A 288 5.56 0.02 -6.28
C ARG A 288 5.69 0.66 -7.67
N ARG A 289 5.30 1.93 -7.84
CA ARG A 289 5.51 2.69 -9.07
C ARG A 289 7.00 2.76 -9.39
N THR A 290 7.36 2.38 -10.61
CA THR A 290 8.73 2.48 -11.12
C THR A 290 9.20 3.93 -11.05
N LEU A 291 10.37 4.17 -10.49
CA LEU A 291 10.93 5.53 -10.35
C LEU A 291 11.88 5.81 -11.50
N ALA A 292 11.88 7.05 -11.98
CA ALA A 292 12.77 7.47 -13.05
C ALA A 292 14.23 7.33 -12.60
N ARG A 293 15.11 6.98 -13.54
CA ARG A 293 16.55 7.05 -13.28
C ARG A 293 16.93 8.54 -13.18
N PRO A 294 17.58 9.00 -12.11
CA PRO A 294 18.17 10.33 -12.14
C PRO A 294 19.15 10.39 -13.33
N PRO A 295 19.13 11.46 -14.14
CA PRO A 295 20.06 11.60 -15.24
C PRO A 295 21.47 11.49 -14.67
N VAL A 296 22.23 10.51 -15.16
CA VAL A 296 23.64 10.40 -14.82
C VAL A 296 24.28 11.64 -15.42
N ALA A 297 24.62 12.62 -14.59
CA ALA A 297 25.42 13.75 -15.04
C ALA A 297 26.69 13.14 -15.67
N PRO A 298 27.02 13.48 -16.93
CA PRO A 298 28.26 12.99 -17.52
C PRO A 298 29.37 13.38 -16.56
N SER A 299 30.12 12.37 -16.09
CA SER A 299 31.26 12.60 -15.23
C SER A 299 32.20 13.52 -15.99
N SER A 300 32.23 14.79 -15.59
CA SER A 300 33.26 15.73 -15.99
C SER A 300 34.56 15.16 -15.46
N SER A 301 35.20 14.36 -16.31
CA SER A 301 36.59 14.00 -16.16
C SER A 301 37.33 15.32 -16.08
N ILE A 302 37.78 15.66 -14.88
CA ILE A 302 38.85 16.63 -14.68
C ILE A 302 40.03 16.02 -15.43
N ALA A 303 40.15 16.41 -16.70
CA ALA A 303 41.38 16.27 -17.45
C ALA A 303 42.40 17.11 -16.69
N GLN A 304 43.20 16.45 -15.86
CA GLN A 304 44.48 16.97 -15.42
C GLN A 304 45.32 17.16 -16.69
N GLY A 305 45.16 18.32 -17.32
CA GLY A 305 46.01 18.79 -18.39
C GLY A 305 47.41 18.97 -17.82
N ARG A 306 48.29 18.00 -18.10
CA ARG A 306 49.72 18.25 -18.20
C ARG A 306 49.93 19.46 -19.13
N PRO A 307 50.73 20.47 -18.74
CA PRO A 307 51.04 21.58 -19.63
C PRO A 307 51.88 21.04 -20.81
N ALA A 308 51.37 21.20 -22.02
CA ALA A 308 52.12 20.96 -23.25
C ALA A 308 53.17 22.07 -23.45
N PRO A 309 54.35 21.76 -24.02
CA PRO A 309 55.43 22.73 -24.20
C PRO A 309 55.08 23.76 -25.29
N ALA A 310 55.61 24.97 -25.09
CA ALA A 310 55.35 26.17 -25.88
C ALA A 310 55.64 26.02 -27.40
N PRO A 311 54.80 26.58 -28.28
CA PRO A 311 55.14 26.75 -29.69
C PRO A 311 56.02 27.98 -29.91
N ARG A 312 57.03 27.83 -30.77
CA ARG A 312 57.92 28.91 -31.26
C ARG A 312 57.16 29.91 -32.15
N PRO A 313 57.66 31.16 -32.25
CA PRO A 313 56.98 32.24 -32.96
C PRO A 313 57.14 32.11 -34.49
N GLY A 314 56.02 32.14 -35.19
CA GLY A 314 55.92 32.21 -36.65
C GLY A 314 54.95 33.32 -37.07
N THR A 315 55.55 34.40 -37.55
CA THR A 315 55.06 35.49 -38.39
C THR A 315 53.81 35.26 -39.24
N GLY A 316 52.87 36.23 -39.21
CA GLY A 316 52.33 36.84 -40.43
C GLY A 316 50.80 36.85 -40.64
N GLY A 317 50.20 38.06 -40.56
CA GLY A 317 49.00 38.54 -41.30
C GLY A 317 47.64 37.87 -41.00
N GLY A 318 46.49 38.53 -40.93
CA GLY A 318 46.03 39.88 -41.25
C GLY A 318 44.49 39.81 -41.43
N GLY A 319 43.77 40.89 -41.10
CA GLY A 319 42.32 41.10 -41.35
C GLY A 319 41.44 40.89 -40.09
N ARG A 320 40.85 41.93 -39.46
CA ARG A 320 39.59 42.66 -39.83
C ARG A 320 38.44 41.67 -40.10
N VAL A 321 37.25 41.68 -39.50
CA VAL A 321 36.29 42.72 -39.07
C VAL A 321 35.33 42.01 -38.07
N GLY A 322 34.89 42.57 -36.94
CA GLY A 322 33.62 43.31 -36.84
C GLY A 322 32.84 42.92 -35.56
N MET A 323 32.50 43.94 -34.75
CA MET A 323 31.46 44.00 -33.70
C MET A 323 30.06 43.82 -34.34
N ASP A 324 28.98 43.40 -33.65
CA ASP A 324 28.31 44.09 -32.54
C ASP A 324 27.35 43.14 -31.74
N PRO A 325 26.97 43.49 -30.50
CA PRO A 325 26.06 42.79 -29.59
C PRO A 325 24.61 43.36 -29.65
N ASP A 326 23.81 43.11 -28.60
CA ASP A 326 22.36 43.38 -28.43
C ASP A 326 21.45 42.32 -29.08
N GLU A 327 20.43 41.78 -28.40
CA GLU A 327 19.41 42.52 -27.67
C GLU A 327 18.81 41.72 -26.51
N ALA A 328 18.54 42.47 -25.44
CA ALA A 328 18.04 42.02 -24.17
C ALA A 328 16.50 42.01 -24.09
N ARG A 329 16.00 41.25 -23.10
CA ARG A 329 14.80 41.53 -22.28
C ARG A 329 13.44 41.66 -22.99
N ARG A 330 12.48 40.84 -22.53
CA ARG A 330 11.17 41.34 -22.09
C ARG A 330 10.57 40.46 -20.99
N PHE A 331 10.59 41.01 -19.78
CA PHE A 331 9.63 40.75 -18.71
C PHE A 331 8.22 41.09 -19.19
N VAL A 332 7.20 40.31 -18.81
CA VAL A 332 5.99 40.78 -18.09
C VAL A 332 5.34 39.59 -17.37
N ASN A 333 5.18 39.72 -16.06
CA ASN A 333 4.17 39.05 -15.23
C ASN A 333 3.27 40.20 -14.70
N PRO A 334 1.95 40.02 -14.56
CA PRO A 334 1.44 40.15 -13.19
C PRO A 334 0.30 39.21 -12.80
N ARG A 335 0.30 38.96 -11.48
CA ARG A 335 -0.71 38.47 -10.54
C ARG A 335 -2.16 38.91 -10.80
N ASN A 336 -3.10 38.04 -10.40
CA ASN A 336 -4.28 38.33 -9.55
C ASN A 336 -4.75 36.99 -8.94
N LEU A 337 -4.73 36.76 -7.62
CA LEU A 337 -5.60 37.26 -6.54
C LEU A 337 -7.10 37.08 -6.80
N GLY A 338 -7.72 36.23 -5.99
CA GLY A 338 -9.15 35.94 -5.96
C GLY A 338 -9.48 35.10 -4.72
N ASP A 339 -9.61 35.79 -3.59
CA ASP A 339 -10.18 35.29 -2.34
C ASP A 339 -11.63 34.83 -2.55
N PHE A 340 -12.02 33.71 -1.92
CA PHE A 340 -13.40 33.48 -1.52
C PHE A 340 -13.44 32.82 -0.14
N SER A 341 -13.78 33.65 0.84
CA SER A 341 -14.32 33.28 2.14
C SER A 341 -15.83 33.13 2.02
N SER A 342 -16.40 32.04 2.54
CA SER A 342 -17.76 32.06 3.05
C SER A 342 -17.96 31.02 4.15
N SER A 343 -18.37 31.58 5.28
CA SER A 343 -18.84 31.01 6.53
C SER A 343 -20.18 30.27 6.42
N ALA A 344 -20.36 29.21 7.20
CA ALA A 344 -21.62 28.93 7.88
C ALA A 344 -21.37 28.11 9.15
N GLN A 345 -21.57 28.75 10.29
CA GLN A 345 -21.89 28.14 11.56
C GLN A 345 -23.31 27.56 11.45
N ASP A 346 -23.62 26.41 12.07
CA ASP A 346 -24.47 26.48 13.26
C ASP A 346 -24.56 25.19 14.08
N THR A 347 -24.88 25.46 15.33
CA THR A 347 -25.02 24.65 16.54
C THR A 347 -26.09 23.54 16.49
N TYR A 348 -25.86 22.44 17.23
CA TYR A 348 -26.94 21.82 17.99
C TYR A 348 -26.43 21.17 19.28
N VAL A 349 -26.96 21.69 20.40
CA VAL A 349 -26.77 21.23 21.77
C VAL A 349 -28.03 20.45 22.16
N GLY A 350 -27.90 19.25 22.71
CA GLY A 350 -29.03 18.46 23.22
C GLY A 350 -28.62 17.58 24.39
N ARG A 351 -29.02 18.00 25.60
CA ARG A 351 -28.87 17.29 26.87
C ARG A 351 -29.60 15.94 26.88
N GLY A 352 -29.10 14.99 27.67
CA GLY A 352 -29.69 13.67 27.91
C GLY A 352 -31.02 13.68 28.68
N PRO A 353 -31.51 12.48 29.05
CA PRO A 353 -31.35 12.12 30.46
C PRO A 353 -30.96 10.66 30.74
N SER A 354 -30.45 10.50 31.96
CA SER A 354 -30.15 9.27 32.69
C SER A 354 -31.39 8.38 32.89
N ALA A 355 -31.24 7.05 32.78
CA ALA A 355 -31.94 6.08 33.64
C ALA A 355 -31.40 4.64 33.49
N ARG A 356 -30.98 4.11 34.64
CA ARG A 356 -31.30 2.78 35.20
C ARG A 356 -30.80 1.50 34.50
N THR A 357 -29.90 0.84 35.23
CA THR A 357 -29.77 -0.62 35.32
C THR A 357 -31.11 -1.33 35.56
N PRO A 358 -31.22 -2.59 35.11
CA PRO A 358 -31.35 -3.63 36.12
C PRO A 358 -30.49 -4.88 35.87
N SER A 359 -30.00 -5.39 36.99
CA SER A 359 -29.71 -6.78 37.30
C SER A 359 -30.82 -7.73 36.81
N SER A 360 -30.47 -8.86 36.19
CA SER A 360 -30.58 -10.19 36.82
C SER A 360 -30.59 -11.36 35.84
N ARG A 361 -30.14 -12.51 36.38
CA ARG A 361 -30.51 -13.91 36.07
C ARG A 361 -29.78 -14.67 34.94
N ARG A 362 -28.89 -15.54 35.45
CA ARG A 362 -28.63 -16.93 35.05
C ARG A 362 -29.86 -17.63 34.46
N TRP A 363 -29.62 -18.42 33.42
CA TRP A 363 -30.28 -19.70 33.18
C TRP A 363 -29.23 -20.73 32.80
N PHE A 364 -29.59 -21.98 33.08
CA PHE A 364 -28.78 -23.20 33.25
C PHE A 364 -27.89 -23.60 32.09
#